data_AF-A0A9P6CET3-F1
#
_entry.id   AF-A0A9P6CET3-F1
#
_cell.length_a   1.000
_cell.length_b   1.000
_cell.length_c   1.000
_cell.angle_alpha   90.00
_cell.angle_beta   90.00
_cell.angle_gamma   90.00
#
_symmetry.space_group_name_H-M   'P 1'
#
loop_
_entity.id
_entity.type
_entity.pdbx_description
1 polymer ?
#
loop_
_entity_poly.entity_id
_entity_poly.type
_entity_poly.pdbx_seq_one_letter_code
_entity_poly.pdbx_strand_id
1 'polypeptide(L)'
;MDQADIIKKTRIIFRESGRVPQIHEVDPFATVEESEALGVSRVQEVELCGSDTSSEESFPLKVFFVEDASELFVIPTVNTAPGVTRPNSVIGPKSPDVKAQEILPVGAGSELPWIHFSPESHKSLTRFFDTWRPSKSSQSDVEWICVGNPRHQYKPLMDTDILKVRQVWEDMCASDRISRPDIEALGREFNDLAGKWLVFVPSSEVDHLWHKIARATHAGTLGIFAKASPSNDFDHVICVFTEDFTNVHDVNRVRKGLERLGVKTKIGYKPDIYTHCRIYMGNKWNIAPTRYHG
;
A
#
# COMPACT_ATOMS: atom_id res chain seq x y z
N MET A 1 23.87 3.48 19.30
CA MET A 1 23.83 3.18 17.84
C MET A 1 22.68 3.98 17.22
N ASP A 2 22.74 4.34 15.92
CA ASP A 2 21.58 5.04 15.32
C ASP A 2 20.45 4.04 14.97
N GLN A 3 19.23 4.55 14.76
CA GLN A 3 18.06 3.71 14.55
C GLN A 3 18.15 2.86 13.27
N ALA A 4 18.85 3.34 12.24
CA ALA A 4 19.01 2.60 10.98
C ALA A 4 19.96 1.41 11.17
N ASP A 5 21.04 1.59 11.94
CA ASP A 5 21.99 0.54 12.29
C ASP A 5 21.37 -0.53 13.20
N ILE A 6 20.52 -0.12 14.14
CA ILE A 6 19.74 -1.04 15.00
C ILE A 6 18.84 -1.94 14.15
N ILE A 7 18.09 -1.36 13.21
CA ILE A 7 17.19 -2.12 12.33
C ILE A 7 17.96 -3.07 11.42
N LYS A 8 19.07 -2.59 10.83
CA LYS A 8 19.91 -3.39 9.94
C LYS A 8 20.50 -4.59 10.68
N LYS A 9 21.06 -4.37 11.87
CA LYS A 9 21.69 -5.42 12.67
C LYS A 9 20.67 -6.40 13.24
N THR A 10 19.50 -5.93 13.64
CA THR A 10 18.37 -6.78 14.03
C THR A 10 17.96 -7.74 12.91
N ARG A 11 17.86 -7.23 11.67
CA ARG A 11 17.47 -8.04 10.50
C ARG A 11 18.52 -9.07 10.11
N ILE A 12 19.81 -8.74 10.23
CA ILE A 12 20.90 -9.68 9.96
C ILE A 12 20.83 -10.85 10.95
N ILE A 13 20.76 -10.56 12.25
CA ILE A 13 20.72 -11.60 13.28
C ILE A 13 19.46 -12.47 13.13
N PHE A 14 18.30 -11.86 12.86
CA PHE A 14 17.06 -12.62 12.62
C PHE A 14 17.15 -13.54 11.39
N ARG A 15 17.74 -13.07 10.29
CA ARG A 15 17.90 -13.88 9.08
C ARG A 15 18.85 -15.05 9.27
N GLU A 16 19.92 -14.86 10.06
CA GLU A 16 20.94 -15.88 10.27
C GLU A 16 20.56 -16.90 11.34
N SER A 17 19.83 -16.48 12.37
CA SER A 17 19.52 -17.32 13.53
C SER A 17 18.05 -17.75 13.62
N GLY A 18 17.16 -17.14 12.83
CA GLY A 18 15.72 -17.37 12.90
C GLY A 18 15.04 -16.83 14.18
N ARG A 19 15.79 -16.21 15.09
CA ARG A 19 15.29 -15.65 16.36
C ARG A 19 15.41 -14.13 16.40
N VAL A 20 14.51 -13.50 17.16
CA VAL A 20 14.60 -12.06 17.43
C VAL A 20 15.77 -11.82 18.41
N PRO A 21 16.73 -10.94 18.09
CA PRO A 21 17.86 -10.65 18.98
C PRO A 21 17.43 -9.82 20.20
N GLN A 22 18.09 -10.05 21.33
CA GLN A 22 17.96 -9.23 22.52
C GLN A 22 18.58 -7.84 22.29
N ILE A 23 18.09 -6.83 23.01
CA ILE A 23 18.48 -5.43 22.77
C ILE A 23 19.99 -5.20 22.84
N HIS A 24 20.68 -5.89 23.77
CA HIS A 24 22.13 -5.80 23.95
C HIS A 24 22.94 -6.55 22.88
N GLU A 25 22.33 -7.48 22.14
CA GLU A 25 22.95 -8.12 20.97
C GLU A 25 22.96 -7.17 19.76
N VAL A 26 21.99 -6.25 19.71
CA VAL A 26 21.86 -5.24 18.67
C VAL A 26 22.67 -4.00 19.03
N ASP A 27 22.43 -3.40 20.20
CA ASP A 27 23.18 -2.28 20.75
C ASP A 27 23.68 -2.60 22.17
N PRO A 28 24.97 -2.95 22.33
CA PRO A 28 25.56 -3.31 23.64
C PRO A 28 25.49 -2.20 24.70
N PHE A 29 25.17 -0.97 24.31
CA PHE A 29 25.10 0.18 25.20
C PHE A 29 23.66 0.66 25.47
N ALA A 30 22.65 -0.09 25.02
CA ALA A 30 21.25 0.27 25.25
C ALA A 30 20.88 0.16 26.74
N THR A 31 20.32 1.23 27.30
CA THR A 31 19.75 1.28 28.66
C THR A 31 18.24 1.07 28.60
N VAL A 32 17.73 0.12 29.38
CA VAL A 32 16.28 -0.12 29.53
C VAL A 32 15.81 0.68 30.75
N GLU A 33 14.96 1.69 30.55
CA GLU A 33 14.24 2.33 31.65
C GLU A 33 12.90 1.61 31.86
N GLU A 34 12.68 1.07 33.05
CA GLU A 34 11.38 0.55 33.46
C GLU A 34 10.49 1.73 33.89
N SER A 35 9.51 2.09 33.05
CA SER A 35 8.49 3.07 33.41
C SER A 35 7.28 2.35 34.02
N GLU A 36 7.19 2.41 35.35
CA GLU A 36 5.98 2.15 36.11
C GLU A 36 4.99 3.32 35.90
N ALA A 37 3.96 3.11 35.07
CA ALA A 37 2.56 3.56 35.28
C ALA A 37 1.81 3.76 33.95
N LEU A 38 0.97 2.79 33.59
CA LEU A 38 -0.49 2.95 33.47
C LEU A 38 -1.08 1.60 33.02
N GLY A 39 -1.88 1.01 33.91
CA GLY A 39 -2.27 -0.39 33.86
C GLY A 39 -3.15 -0.77 32.67
N VAL A 40 -2.67 -1.72 31.89
CA VAL A 40 -3.51 -2.77 31.29
C VAL A 40 -2.81 -4.11 31.47
N SER A 41 -2.71 -4.55 32.73
CA SER A 41 -2.54 -5.98 33.01
C SER A 41 -3.89 -6.66 32.84
N ARG A 42 -4.14 -7.21 31.65
CA ARG A 42 -4.86 -8.48 31.54
C ARG A 42 -4.57 -9.11 30.18
N VAL A 43 -3.64 -10.06 30.21
CA VAL A 43 -3.51 -11.12 29.20
C VAL A 43 -4.87 -11.81 29.14
N GLN A 44 -5.54 -11.74 27.99
CA GLN A 44 -6.69 -12.60 27.72
C GLN A 44 -6.15 -13.83 26.99
N GLU A 45 -5.84 -14.87 27.75
CA GLU A 45 -5.66 -16.22 27.23
C GLU A 45 -6.98 -16.62 26.56
N VAL A 46 -6.97 -16.76 25.24
CA VAL A 46 -8.06 -17.41 24.51
C VAL A 46 -7.75 -18.89 24.53
N GLU A 47 -8.31 -19.59 25.50
CA GLU A 47 -8.25 -21.05 25.61
C GLU A 47 -9.19 -21.65 24.54
N LEU A 48 -8.62 -22.09 23.43
CA LEU A 48 -9.34 -22.90 22.44
C LEU A 48 -9.37 -24.34 22.94
N CYS A 49 -10.51 -24.75 23.49
CA CYS A 49 -10.75 -26.13 23.88
C CYS A 49 -10.92 -27.02 22.63
N GLY A 50 -9.88 -27.79 22.32
CA GLY A 50 -9.92 -29.20 21.91
C GLY A 50 -10.60 -29.62 20.61
N SER A 51 -9.81 -30.01 19.60
CA SER A 51 -9.51 -31.44 19.34
C SER A 51 -8.48 -31.63 18.21
N ASP A 52 -7.36 -32.24 18.60
CA ASP A 52 -6.53 -33.22 17.88
C ASP A 52 -5.88 -32.90 16.51
N THR A 53 -4.65 -32.38 16.53
CA THR A 53 -3.37 -33.13 16.34
C THR A 53 -2.23 -32.30 15.71
N SER A 54 -1.08 -32.36 16.37
CA SER A 54 0.31 -32.03 15.97
C SER A 54 0.69 -30.61 15.49
N SER A 55 1.20 -29.83 16.47
CA SER A 55 2.32 -28.88 16.43
C SER A 55 2.38 -27.81 15.33
N GLU A 56 1.74 -26.67 15.59
CA GLU A 56 2.21 -25.36 15.11
C GLU A 56 2.53 -24.46 16.32
N GLU A 57 3.81 -24.11 16.49
CA GLU A 57 4.24 -23.11 17.48
C GLU A 57 3.86 -21.70 16.99
N SER A 58 3.02 -21.01 17.76
CA SER A 58 2.66 -19.61 17.56
C SER A 58 3.60 -18.72 18.39
N PHE A 59 4.30 -17.78 17.74
CA PHE A 59 5.11 -16.77 18.43
C PHE A 59 4.39 -15.40 18.43
N PRO A 60 4.14 -14.78 19.60
CA PRO A 60 3.58 -13.44 19.68
C PRO A 60 4.65 -12.37 19.37
N LEU A 61 4.41 -11.55 18.35
CA LEU A 61 5.21 -10.35 18.07
C LEU A 61 4.87 -9.23 19.07
N LYS A 62 5.74 -9.01 20.07
CA LYS A 62 5.77 -7.76 20.84
C LYS A 62 6.56 -6.72 20.06
N VAL A 63 5.89 -5.70 19.52
CA VAL A 63 6.54 -4.53 18.91
C VAL A 63 6.53 -3.41 19.94
N PHE A 64 7.72 -2.89 20.27
CA PHE A 64 7.91 -1.78 21.21
C PHE A 64 7.92 -0.45 20.46
N PHE A 65 7.19 0.55 20.95
CA PHE A 65 7.27 1.95 20.51
C PHE A 65 7.83 2.80 21.67
N VAL A 66 8.72 3.75 21.38
CA VAL A 66 9.19 4.76 22.35
C VAL A 66 8.39 6.06 22.12
N GLU A 67 8.05 6.76 23.21
CA GLU A 67 6.91 7.68 23.38
C GLU A 67 6.93 9.00 22.56
N ASP A 68 7.93 9.30 21.75
CA ASP A 68 8.08 10.63 21.13
C ASP A 68 7.62 10.72 19.66
N ALA A 69 6.90 9.71 19.15
CA ALA A 69 6.37 9.72 17.78
C ALA A 69 5.08 10.57 17.61
N SER A 70 4.52 11.09 18.71
CA SER A 70 3.29 11.91 18.68
C SER A 70 3.50 13.34 18.18
N GLU A 71 4.71 13.89 18.24
CA GLU A 71 4.95 15.28 17.83
C GLU A 71 5.14 15.46 16.30
N LEU A 72 5.25 14.36 15.53
CA LEU A 72 5.37 14.43 14.06
C LEU A 72 4.05 14.64 13.31
N PHE A 73 2.93 14.83 14.02
CA PHE A 73 1.60 15.05 13.42
C PHE A 73 0.99 16.44 13.68
N VAL A 74 1.75 17.39 14.22
CA VAL A 74 1.30 18.79 14.29
C VAL A 74 1.67 19.52 13.00
N ILE A 75 0.67 19.97 12.23
CA ILE A 75 0.86 20.93 11.15
C ILE A 75 1.00 22.32 11.81
N PRO A 76 2.13 23.04 11.66
CA PRO A 76 2.18 24.44 12.07
C PRO A 76 1.49 25.28 10.99
N THR A 77 0.46 26.02 11.37
CA THR A 77 -0.10 27.12 10.56
C THR A 77 0.95 28.20 10.32
N VAL A 78 1.03 28.62 9.06
CA VAL A 78 1.89 29.63 8.41
C VAL A 78 2.29 30.85 9.27
N ASN A 79 3.60 31.11 9.41
CA ASN A 79 4.28 32.36 8.99
C ASN A 79 5.75 32.46 9.48
N THR A 80 6.66 32.80 8.54
CA THR A 80 7.91 33.62 8.62
C THR A 80 9.23 33.01 8.09
N ALA A 81 9.71 33.65 7.00
CA ALA A 81 11.09 33.97 6.57
C ALA A 81 12.19 32.88 6.38
N PRO A 82 13.20 33.14 5.51
CA PRO A 82 13.93 32.09 4.79
C PRO A 82 15.32 31.78 5.37
N GLY A 83 15.70 30.51 5.23
CA GLY A 83 17.11 30.08 5.16
C GLY A 83 17.54 29.15 6.27
N VAL A 84 17.45 27.83 6.04
CA VAL A 84 18.41 26.82 6.51
C VAL A 84 18.40 25.64 5.52
N THR A 85 19.59 25.27 5.06
CA THR A 85 19.92 24.13 4.19
C THR A 85 19.58 22.78 4.82
N ARG A 86 18.94 21.88 4.06
CA ARG A 86 18.72 20.47 4.46
C ARG A 86 19.93 19.60 4.07
N PRO A 87 20.41 18.68 4.93
CA PRO A 87 21.20 17.54 4.48
C PRO A 87 20.37 16.24 4.43
N ASN A 88 20.43 15.63 3.24
CA ASN A 88 20.36 14.22 2.87
C ASN A 88 19.67 13.20 3.79
N SER A 89 18.56 12.67 3.28
CA SER A 89 17.85 11.49 3.77
C SER A 89 18.56 10.19 3.35
N VAL A 90 18.99 9.39 4.33
CA VAL A 90 19.36 7.98 4.15
C VAL A 90 18.06 7.16 4.11
N ILE A 91 17.76 6.52 2.98
CA ILE A 91 16.52 5.75 2.77
C ILE A 91 16.87 4.27 2.64
N GLY A 92 16.48 3.46 3.62
CA GLY A 92 16.41 2.00 3.49
C GLY A 92 15.24 1.56 2.58
N PRO A 93 15.18 0.29 2.14
CA PRO A 93 14.16 -0.16 1.19
C PRO A 93 12.76 0.01 1.78
N LYS A 94 11.98 0.90 1.16
CA LYS A 94 10.59 1.21 1.53
C LYS A 94 9.70 0.01 1.22
N SER A 95 8.78 -0.30 2.14
CA SER A 95 7.85 -1.42 2.04
C SER A 95 6.83 -1.22 0.89
N PRO A 96 6.18 -2.30 0.41
CA PRO A 96 5.06 -2.26 -0.54
C PRO A 96 3.98 -1.20 -0.22
N ASP A 97 3.82 -0.85 1.05
CA ASP A 97 2.79 0.07 1.54
C ASP A 97 3.10 1.55 1.34
N VAL A 98 4.37 1.95 1.29
CA VAL A 98 4.72 3.35 0.94
C VAL A 98 4.28 3.64 -0.50
N LYS A 99 4.38 2.64 -1.39
CA LYS A 99 3.86 2.75 -2.76
C LYS A 99 2.33 2.73 -2.79
N ALA A 100 1.67 1.98 -1.90
CA ALA A 100 0.22 2.02 -1.75
C ALA A 100 -0.28 3.39 -1.21
N GLN A 101 0.51 4.06 -0.37
CA GLN A 101 0.27 5.44 0.06
C GLN A 101 0.42 6.43 -1.11
N GLU A 102 1.39 6.21 -2.00
CA GLU A 102 1.58 6.96 -3.26
C GLU A 102 0.49 6.66 -4.32
N ILE A 103 -0.34 5.62 -4.14
CA ILE A 103 -1.42 5.24 -5.07
C ILE A 103 -2.75 5.98 -4.79
N LEU A 104 -2.83 6.76 -3.70
CA LEU A 104 -4.00 7.59 -3.37
C LEU A 104 -4.38 8.51 -4.55
N PRO A 105 -5.62 8.50 -5.03
CA PRO A 105 -6.21 9.77 -5.44
C PRO A 105 -6.46 10.54 -4.13
N VAL A 106 -5.86 11.72 -3.95
CA VAL A 106 -6.43 12.92 -3.29
C VAL A 106 -5.31 13.92 -2.99
N GLY A 107 -5.40 15.04 -3.70
CA GLY A 107 -5.60 16.34 -3.05
C GLY A 107 -4.40 17.02 -2.39
N ALA A 108 -3.18 16.56 -2.65
CA ALA A 108 -1.97 17.35 -2.37
C ALA A 108 -0.92 17.13 -3.49
N GLY A 109 -1.21 17.66 -4.67
CA GLY A 109 -0.22 18.27 -5.57
C GLY A 109 0.94 17.42 -6.06
N SER A 110 0.69 16.31 -6.73
CA SER A 110 1.56 15.98 -7.87
C SER A 110 1.10 16.84 -9.04
N GLU A 111 1.89 17.83 -9.44
CA GLU A 111 1.67 18.59 -10.68
C GLU A 111 1.94 17.74 -11.93
N LEU A 112 2.43 16.51 -11.75
CA LEU A 112 2.84 15.65 -12.83
C LEU A 112 1.63 14.94 -13.47
N PRO A 113 1.64 14.79 -14.79
CA PRO A 113 0.51 14.22 -15.50
C PRO A 113 0.39 12.70 -15.27
N TRP A 114 -0.85 12.23 -15.24
CA TRP A 114 -1.17 10.84 -15.54
C TRP A 114 -1.28 10.70 -17.05
N ILE A 115 -0.50 9.81 -17.64
CA ILE A 115 -0.51 9.58 -19.08
C ILE A 115 -1.53 8.50 -19.40
N HIS A 116 -2.67 8.90 -19.95
CA HIS A 116 -3.72 7.97 -20.37
C HIS A 116 -3.56 7.58 -21.84
N PHE A 117 -3.55 6.28 -22.11
CA PHE A 117 -3.69 5.80 -23.48
C PHE A 117 -5.03 6.26 -24.07
N SER A 118 -4.97 6.77 -25.30
CA SER A 118 -6.11 7.08 -26.15
C SER A 118 -5.74 6.84 -27.62
N PRO A 119 -6.63 6.26 -28.43
CA PRO A 119 -6.40 6.10 -29.87
C PRO A 119 -6.12 7.44 -30.58
N GLU A 120 -6.73 8.53 -30.13
CA GLU A 120 -6.64 9.85 -30.74
C GLU A 120 -5.22 10.41 -30.63
N SER A 121 -4.66 10.36 -29.42
CA SER A 121 -3.33 10.91 -29.11
C SER A 121 -2.21 9.94 -29.51
N HIS A 122 -2.40 8.63 -29.33
CA HIS A 122 -1.31 7.66 -29.43
C HIS A 122 -1.38 6.76 -30.67
N LYS A 123 -2.50 6.75 -31.39
CA LYS A 123 -2.77 5.94 -32.60
C LYS A 123 -2.84 4.42 -32.37
N SER A 124 -1.94 3.85 -31.58
CA SER A 124 -1.94 2.43 -31.23
C SER A 124 -1.30 2.17 -29.86
N LEU A 125 -1.68 1.04 -29.23
CA LEU A 125 -1.03 0.61 -27.99
C LEU A 125 0.47 0.37 -28.18
N THR A 126 0.90 -0.12 -29.34
CA THR A 126 2.33 -0.32 -29.61
C THR A 126 3.10 1.00 -29.57
N ARG A 127 2.60 2.05 -30.22
CA ARG A 127 3.23 3.37 -30.18
C ARG A 127 3.20 3.98 -28.78
N PHE A 128 2.11 3.77 -28.05
CA PHE A 128 2.01 4.17 -26.64
C PHE A 128 3.10 3.52 -25.79
N PHE A 129 3.27 2.21 -25.93
CA PHE A 129 4.30 1.44 -25.23
C PHE A 129 5.72 1.84 -25.60
N ASP A 130 5.98 2.19 -26.86
CA ASP A 130 7.31 2.67 -27.26
C ASP A 130 7.64 4.04 -26.68
N THR A 131 6.62 4.87 -26.45
CA THR A 131 6.78 6.23 -25.91
C THR A 131 6.82 6.25 -24.39
N TRP A 132 5.94 5.49 -23.74
CA TRP A 132 5.70 5.51 -22.30
C TRP A 132 6.00 4.14 -21.69
N ARG A 133 7.29 3.85 -21.55
CA ARG A 133 7.79 2.62 -20.91
C ARG A 133 7.93 2.85 -19.41
N PRO A 134 7.25 2.08 -18.55
CA PRO A 134 7.44 2.19 -17.10
C PRO A 134 8.91 2.21 -16.69
N SER A 135 9.76 1.34 -17.28
CA SER A 135 11.19 1.27 -16.96
C SER A 135 12.03 2.48 -17.38
N LYS A 136 11.50 3.39 -18.21
CA LYS A 136 12.22 4.55 -18.77
C LYS A 136 11.55 5.89 -18.49
N SER A 137 10.28 5.91 -18.16
CA SER A 137 9.58 7.13 -17.78
C SER A 137 10.03 7.57 -16.39
N SER A 138 10.49 8.81 -16.26
CA SER A 138 10.97 9.37 -14.99
C SER A 138 9.82 9.72 -14.06
N GLN A 139 10.03 9.51 -12.75
CA GLN A 139 9.15 9.99 -11.69
C GLN A 139 9.10 11.51 -11.55
N SER A 140 10.03 12.23 -12.18
CA SER A 140 9.99 13.69 -12.26
C SER A 140 9.06 14.21 -13.35
N ASP A 141 8.64 13.36 -14.29
CA ASP A 141 7.97 13.79 -15.53
C ASP A 141 6.55 13.22 -15.67
N VAL A 142 6.31 12.07 -15.06
CA VAL A 142 5.04 11.32 -15.13
C VAL A 142 4.74 10.74 -13.78
N GLU A 143 3.49 10.81 -13.36
CA GLU A 143 3.05 10.17 -12.13
C GLU A 143 2.60 8.71 -12.37
N TRP A 144 1.79 8.51 -13.41
CA TRP A 144 1.24 7.21 -13.77
C TRP A 144 1.11 7.01 -15.27
N ILE A 145 1.36 5.79 -15.72
CA ILE A 145 1.08 5.37 -17.10
C ILE A 145 -0.18 4.50 -17.08
N CYS A 146 -1.23 4.92 -17.77
CA CYS A 146 -2.60 4.47 -17.53
C CYS A 146 -3.25 3.91 -18.80
N VAL A 147 -4.01 2.82 -18.65
CA VAL A 147 -4.85 2.25 -19.70
C VAL A 147 -6.22 1.87 -19.13
N GLY A 148 -7.29 2.41 -19.73
CA GLY A 148 -8.67 2.08 -19.41
C GLY A 148 -9.24 0.98 -20.31
N ASN A 149 -10.25 0.27 -19.82
CA ASN A 149 -11.12 -0.57 -20.62
C ASN A 149 -12.17 0.32 -21.31
N PRO A 150 -12.17 0.46 -22.65
CA PRO A 150 -13.11 1.33 -23.36
C PRO A 150 -14.57 0.87 -23.27
N ARG A 151 -14.82 -0.38 -22.86
CA ARG A 151 -16.19 -0.89 -22.59
C ARG A 151 -16.70 -0.52 -21.21
N HIS A 152 -15.89 0.17 -20.41
CA HIS A 152 -16.21 0.55 -19.05
C HIS A 152 -15.98 2.05 -18.86
N GLN A 153 -16.92 2.74 -18.23
CA GLN A 153 -16.70 4.11 -17.78
C GLN A 153 -16.20 4.07 -16.34
N TYR A 154 -14.93 3.70 -16.14
CA TYR A 154 -14.32 3.82 -14.82
C TYR A 154 -14.31 5.30 -14.40
N LYS A 155 -14.98 5.60 -13.30
CA LYS A 155 -15.00 6.93 -12.69
C LYS A 155 -14.45 6.78 -11.27
N PRO A 156 -13.20 7.19 -11.01
CA PRO A 156 -12.69 7.21 -9.64
C PRO A 156 -13.55 8.15 -8.79
N LEU A 157 -13.56 7.91 -7.48
CA LEU A 157 -14.25 8.78 -6.55
C LEU A 157 -13.70 10.21 -6.67
N MET A 158 -14.58 11.22 -6.65
CA MET A 158 -14.16 12.61 -6.77
C MET A 158 -13.41 13.04 -5.50
N ASP A 159 -12.44 13.95 -5.63
CA ASP A 159 -11.68 14.47 -4.48
C ASP A 159 -12.58 15.00 -3.36
N THR A 160 -13.68 15.69 -3.72
CA THR A 160 -14.66 16.18 -2.75
C THR A 160 -15.34 15.07 -1.95
N ASP A 161 -15.61 13.92 -2.58
CA ASP A 161 -16.26 12.80 -1.92
C ASP A 161 -15.24 12.01 -1.10
N ILE A 162 -14.00 11.90 -1.55
CA ILE A 162 -12.94 11.30 -0.73
C ILE A 162 -12.64 12.15 0.52
N LEU A 163 -12.69 13.48 0.42
CA LEU A 163 -12.59 14.34 1.61
C LEU A 163 -13.72 14.08 2.61
N LYS A 164 -14.96 13.86 2.13
CA LYS A 164 -16.09 13.47 2.99
C LYS A 164 -15.87 12.10 3.63
N VAL A 165 -15.44 11.10 2.86
CA VAL A 165 -15.08 9.76 3.37
C VAL A 165 -14.05 9.89 4.50
N ARG A 166 -13.01 10.70 4.29
CA ARG A 166 -11.96 10.92 5.31
C ARG A 166 -12.50 11.58 6.57
N GLN A 167 -13.37 12.57 6.42
CA GLN A 167 -13.99 13.23 7.57
C GLN A 167 -14.82 12.24 8.40
N VAL A 168 -15.72 11.49 7.75
CA VAL A 168 -16.55 10.48 8.43
C VAL A 168 -15.68 9.41 9.07
N TRP A 169 -14.63 8.97 8.37
CA TRP A 169 -13.67 8.01 8.91
C TRP A 169 -12.96 8.52 10.17
N GLU A 170 -12.52 9.78 10.19
CA GLU A 170 -11.86 10.39 11.35
C GLU A 170 -12.80 10.47 12.56
N ASP A 171 -14.07 10.84 12.34
CA ASP A 171 -15.10 10.90 13.38
C ASP A 171 -15.42 9.51 13.97
N MET A 172 -15.51 8.48 13.10
CA MET A 172 -15.65 7.08 13.53
C MET A 172 -14.48 6.66 14.41
N CYS A 173 -13.25 6.96 13.98
CA CYS A 173 -12.04 6.60 14.70
C CYS A 173 -11.89 7.27 16.07
N ALA A 174 -12.53 8.41 16.28
CA ALA A 174 -12.55 9.11 17.57
C ALA A 174 -13.52 8.46 18.58
N SER A 175 -14.51 7.72 18.09
CA SER A 175 -15.66 7.28 18.88
C SER A 175 -15.62 5.79 19.26
N ASP A 176 -14.97 4.93 18.46
CA ASP A 176 -15.11 3.47 18.62
C ASP A 176 -13.88 2.63 18.24
N ARG A 177 -13.92 1.34 18.65
CA ARG A 177 -13.00 0.30 18.13
C ARG A 177 -13.39 -0.05 16.69
N ILE A 178 -12.61 0.45 15.74
CA ILE A 178 -12.88 0.20 14.31
C ILE A 178 -12.47 -1.19 13.86
N SER A 179 -13.31 -1.80 13.02
CA SER A 179 -13.10 -3.08 12.40
C SER A 179 -13.19 -3.02 10.87
N ARG A 180 -12.85 -4.14 10.21
CA ARG A 180 -12.96 -4.28 8.76
C ARG A 180 -14.39 -4.08 8.23
N PRO A 181 -15.43 -4.71 8.81
CA PRO A 181 -16.81 -4.46 8.40
C PRO A 181 -17.22 -2.99 8.38
N ASP A 182 -16.71 -2.18 9.31
CA ASP A 182 -17.05 -0.74 9.39
C ASP A 182 -16.50 0.03 8.20
N ILE A 183 -15.24 -0.23 7.82
CA ILE A 183 -14.62 0.35 6.61
C ILE A 183 -15.37 -0.09 5.36
N GLU A 184 -15.76 -1.36 5.27
CA GLU A 184 -16.51 -1.87 4.13
C GLU A 184 -17.94 -1.32 4.06
N ALA A 185 -18.57 -1.03 5.20
CA ALA A 185 -19.85 -0.35 5.26
C ALA A 185 -19.74 1.10 4.77
N LEU A 186 -18.68 1.82 5.18
CA LEU A 186 -18.39 3.16 4.69
C LEU A 186 -18.17 3.18 3.18
N GLY A 187 -17.47 2.17 2.64
CA GLY A 187 -17.30 2.01 1.19
C GLY A 187 -18.63 1.85 0.45
N ARG A 188 -19.60 1.12 1.01
CA ARG A 188 -20.95 1.01 0.44
C ARG A 188 -21.72 2.31 0.52
N GLU A 189 -21.63 3.02 1.65
CA GLU A 189 -22.32 4.30 1.86
C GLU A 189 -21.89 5.35 0.83
N PHE A 190 -20.58 5.45 0.57
CA PHE A 190 -20.02 6.42 -0.39
C PHE A 190 -19.91 5.89 -1.82
N ASN A 191 -20.39 4.68 -2.09
CA ASN A 191 -20.23 3.99 -3.37
C ASN A 191 -18.76 3.91 -3.83
N ASP A 192 -17.84 3.77 -2.88
CA ASP A 192 -16.40 3.59 -3.08
C ASP A 192 -16.07 2.10 -3.10
N LEU A 193 -16.60 1.41 -4.11
CA LEU A 193 -16.54 -0.04 -4.23
C LEU A 193 -15.36 -0.52 -5.08
N ALA A 194 -14.65 0.38 -5.74
CA ALA A 194 -13.49 0.00 -6.54
C ALA A 194 -12.39 -0.64 -5.66
N GLY A 195 -11.53 -1.42 -6.30
CA GLY A 195 -10.32 -1.91 -5.67
C GLY A 195 -9.32 -2.41 -6.69
N LYS A 196 -8.10 -2.71 -6.24
CA LYS A 196 -6.99 -3.03 -7.12
C LYS A 196 -6.15 -4.21 -6.65
N TRP A 197 -5.76 -5.06 -7.59
CA TRP A 197 -4.64 -5.98 -7.42
C TRP A 197 -3.31 -5.21 -7.52
N LEU A 198 -2.42 -5.42 -6.56
CA LEU A 198 -1.09 -4.80 -6.50
C LEU A 198 -0.02 -5.78 -6.98
N VAL A 199 0.52 -5.54 -8.17
CA VAL A 199 1.56 -6.38 -8.78
C VAL A 199 2.91 -5.67 -8.68
N PHE A 200 3.82 -6.23 -7.88
CA PHE A 200 5.20 -5.74 -7.78
C PHE A 200 6.10 -6.48 -8.76
N VAL A 201 6.88 -5.75 -9.56
CA VAL A 201 7.67 -6.32 -10.65
C VAL A 201 9.02 -5.58 -10.78
N PRO A 202 10.15 -6.30 -10.95
CA PRO A 202 11.44 -5.67 -11.17
C PRO A 202 11.48 -4.82 -12.45
N SER A 203 12.33 -3.79 -12.47
CA SER A 203 12.49 -2.89 -13.62
C SER A 203 12.88 -3.61 -14.92
N SER A 204 13.60 -4.74 -14.83
CA SER A 204 13.95 -5.56 -15.99
C SER A 204 12.76 -6.26 -16.66
N GLU A 205 11.65 -6.43 -15.95
CA GLU A 205 10.48 -7.20 -16.40
C GLU A 205 9.22 -6.35 -16.58
N VAL A 206 9.19 -5.14 -16.00
CA VAL A 206 7.99 -4.29 -15.92
C VAL A 206 7.39 -3.99 -17.28
N ASP A 207 8.21 -3.63 -18.29
CA ASP A 207 7.69 -3.21 -19.60
C ASP A 207 6.95 -4.37 -20.29
N HIS A 208 7.55 -5.55 -20.28
CA HIS A 208 6.96 -6.74 -20.89
C HIS A 208 5.67 -7.16 -20.18
N LEU A 209 5.63 -7.13 -18.84
CA LEU A 209 4.43 -7.44 -18.07
C LEU A 209 3.35 -6.37 -18.28
N TRP A 210 3.73 -5.09 -18.27
CA TRP A 210 2.84 -3.95 -18.52
C TRP A 210 2.16 -4.05 -19.88
N HIS A 211 2.90 -4.34 -20.96
CA HIS A 211 2.31 -4.49 -22.30
C HIS A 211 1.20 -5.55 -22.33
N LYS A 212 1.42 -6.69 -21.66
CA LYS A 212 0.43 -7.78 -21.55
C LYS A 212 -0.81 -7.35 -20.78
N ILE A 213 -0.62 -6.74 -19.60
CA ILE A 213 -1.70 -6.25 -18.74
C ILE A 213 -2.50 -5.14 -19.45
N ALA A 214 -1.83 -4.12 -19.97
CA ALA A 214 -2.45 -3.00 -20.67
C ALA A 214 -3.26 -3.45 -21.88
N ARG A 215 -2.74 -4.36 -22.71
CA ARG A 215 -3.49 -4.95 -23.84
C ARG A 215 -4.75 -5.66 -23.37
N ALA A 216 -4.66 -6.49 -22.33
CA ALA A 216 -5.81 -7.24 -21.82
C ALA A 216 -6.87 -6.33 -21.19
N THR A 217 -6.45 -5.28 -20.46
CA THR A 217 -7.35 -4.24 -19.92
C THR A 217 -8.05 -3.48 -21.04
N HIS A 218 -7.30 -2.98 -22.03
CA HIS A 218 -7.89 -2.26 -23.17
C HIS A 218 -8.79 -3.16 -24.04
N ALA A 219 -8.47 -4.45 -24.16
CA ALA A 219 -9.32 -5.42 -24.84
C ALA A 219 -10.58 -5.80 -24.03
N GLY A 220 -10.70 -5.29 -22.80
CA GLY A 220 -11.81 -5.55 -21.88
C GLY A 220 -11.89 -6.99 -21.37
N THR A 221 -10.75 -7.70 -21.31
CA THR A 221 -10.67 -9.09 -20.86
C THR A 221 -10.03 -9.25 -19.47
N LEU A 222 -9.46 -8.17 -18.92
CA LEU A 222 -8.84 -8.14 -17.58
C LEU A 222 -9.65 -7.26 -16.62
N GLY A 223 -9.15 -6.09 -16.21
CA GLY A 223 -9.83 -5.17 -15.30
C GLY A 223 -10.53 -4.03 -16.02
N ILE A 224 -11.12 -3.12 -15.24
CA ILE A 224 -11.76 -1.91 -15.77
C ILE A 224 -10.74 -0.80 -16.08
N PHE A 225 -9.59 -0.84 -15.40
CA PHE A 225 -8.52 0.13 -15.51
C PHE A 225 -7.20 -0.50 -15.01
N ALA A 226 -6.08 -0.04 -15.54
CA ALA A 226 -4.76 -0.39 -15.03
C ALA A 226 -3.81 0.81 -15.08
N LYS A 227 -2.90 0.90 -14.11
CA LYS A 227 -1.83 1.89 -14.09
C LYS A 227 -0.50 1.28 -13.65
N ALA A 228 0.60 1.73 -14.25
CA ALA A 228 1.96 1.34 -13.89
C ALA A 228 2.74 2.55 -13.37
N SER A 229 3.54 2.32 -12.34
CA SER A 229 4.43 3.36 -11.82
C SER A 229 5.61 3.59 -12.79
N PRO A 230 6.02 4.84 -13.02
CA PRO A 230 7.29 5.19 -13.67
C PRO A 230 8.51 4.63 -12.93
N SER A 231 9.69 4.75 -13.54
CA SER A 231 10.98 4.30 -13.02
C SER A 231 11.37 5.00 -11.72
N ASN A 232 11.74 4.20 -10.73
CA ASN A 232 12.49 4.61 -9.54
C ASN A 232 13.71 3.71 -9.36
N ASP A 233 14.46 3.98 -8.29
CA ASP A 233 15.57 3.17 -7.81
C ASP A 233 15.15 1.76 -7.31
N PHE A 234 13.88 1.36 -7.48
CA PHE A 234 13.28 0.17 -6.87
C PHE A 234 12.39 -0.61 -7.87
N ASP A 235 11.67 -1.62 -7.38
CA ASP A 235 10.68 -2.36 -8.16
C ASP A 235 9.50 -1.47 -8.58
N HIS A 236 8.84 -1.80 -9.68
CA HIS A 236 7.63 -1.11 -10.10
C HIS A 236 6.39 -1.71 -9.46
N VAL A 237 5.31 -0.94 -9.41
CA VAL A 237 3.97 -1.43 -9.10
C VAL A 237 3.05 -1.25 -10.31
N ILE A 238 2.34 -2.31 -10.66
CA ILE A 238 1.22 -2.29 -11.61
C ILE A 238 -0.06 -2.54 -10.81
N CYS A 239 -1.00 -1.61 -10.89
CA CYS A 239 -2.33 -1.73 -10.29
C CYS A 239 -3.34 -2.14 -11.36
N VAL A 240 -4.14 -3.16 -11.08
CA VAL A 240 -5.25 -3.58 -11.98
C VAL A 240 -6.56 -3.56 -11.20
N PHE A 241 -7.51 -2.77 -11.69
CA PHE A 241 -8.72 -2.42 -10.97
C PHE A 241 -9.91 -3.29 -11.36
N THR A 242 -10.76 -3.57 -10.38
CA THR A 242 -12.13 -4.05 -10.55
C THR A 242 -13.12 -3.02 -10.01
N GLU A 243 -14.35 -3.07 -10.50
CA GLU A 243 -15.39 -2.08 -10.18
C GLU A 243 -15.91 -2.21 -8.75
N ASP A 244 -16.04 -3.45 -8.27
CA ASP A 244 -16.63 -3.76 -6.97
C ASP A 244 -15.82 -4.84 -6.25
N PHE A 245 -15.19 -4.47 -5.13
CA PHE A 245 -14.41 -5.40 -4.30
C PHE A 245 -15.28 -6.45 -3.60
N THR A 246 -16.59 -6.23 -3.49
CA THR A 246 -17.54 -7.20 -2.92
C THR A 246 -17.94 -8.27 -3.95
N ASN A 247 -17.75 -8.00 -5.25
CA ASN A 247 -17.91 -8.97 -6.32
C ASN A 247 -16.70 -9.92 -6.39
N VAL A 248 -16.69 -10.91 -5.50
CA VAL A 248 -15.63 -11.92 -5.38
C VAL A 248 -15.39 -12.68 -6.69
N HIS A 249 -16.42 -12.88 -7.51
CA HIS A 249 -16.27 -13.54 -8.82
C HIS A 249 -15.42 -12.71 -9.77
N ASP A 250 -15.65 -11.40 -9.85
CA ASP A 250 -14.87 -10.51 -10.72
C ASP A 250 -13.43 -10.33 -10.22
N VAL A 251 -13.27 -10.13 -8.90
CA VAL A 251 -11.95 -10.06 -8.26
C VAL A 251 -11.10 -11.29 -8.58
N ASN A 252 -11.67 -12.49 -8.46
CA ASN A 252 -11.00 -13.75 -8.78
C ASN A 252 -10.79 -13.94 -10.29
N ARG A 253 -11.72 -13.50 -11.14
CA ARG A 253 -11.57 -13.53 -12.60
C ARG A 253 -10.36 -12.71 -13.03
N VAL A 254 -10.19 -11.51 -12.48
CA VAL A 254 -9.03 -10.66 -12.73
C VAL A 254 -7.74 -11.29 -12.20
N ARG A 255 -7.76 -11.88 -11.00
CA ARG A 255 -6.59 -12.59 -10.45
C ARG A 255 -6.10 -13.72 -11.35
N LYS A 256 -7.02 -14.58 -11.80
CA LYS A 256 -6.73 -15.66 -12.76
C LYS A 256 -6.26 -15.13 -14.11
N GLY A 257 -6.79 -13.97 -14.53
CA GLY A 257 -6.30 -13.24 -15.70
C GLY A 257 -4.83 -12.85 -15.55
N LEU A 258 -4.45 -12.24 -14.42
CA LEU A 258 -3.08 -11.86 -14.10
C LEU A 258 -2.13 -13.06 -14.07
N GLU A 259 -2.56 -14.18 -13.49
CA GLU A 259 -1.86 -15.48 -13.51
C GLU A 259 -1.52 -15.92 -14.93
N ARG A 260 -2.51 -15.93 -15.84
CA ARG A 260 -2.32 -16.30 -17.25
C ARG A 260 -1.38 -15.36 -18.00
N LEU A 261 -1.29 -14.10 -17.56
CA LEU A 261 -0.37 -13.11 -18.13
C LEU A 261 1.05 -13.18 -17.54
N GLY A 262 1.27 -14.03 -16.53
CA GLY A 262 2.58 -14.32 -15.94
C GLY A 262 2.78 -13.86 -14.50
N VAL A 263 1.75 -13.30 -13.84
CA VAL A 263 1.82 -12.92 -12.41
C VAL A 263 1.59 -14.17 -11.55
N LYS A 264 2.67 -14.92 -11.34
CA LYS A 264 2.65 -16.19 -10.59
C LYS A 264 2.90 -16.02 -9.09
N THR A 265 3.43 -14.87 -8.68
CA THR A 265 3.68 -14.55 -7.27
C THR A 265 2.36 -14.26 -6.55
N LYS A 266 2.34 -14.51 -5.25
CA LYS A 266 1.22 -14.12 -4.39
C LYS A 266 1.14 -12.59 -4.35
N ILE A 267 -0.03 -12.05 -4.65
CA ILE A 267 -0.31 -10.62 -4.65
C ILE A 267 -1.48 -10.29 -3.73
N GLY A 268 -1.59 -9.02 -3.33
CA GLY A 268 -2.67 -8.52 -2.49
C GLY A 268 -3.68 -7.71 -3.29
N TYR A 269 -4.96 -7.85 -2.94
CA TYR A 269 -6.03 -6.99 -3.44
C TYR A 269 -6.41 -5.96 -2.37
N LYS A 270 -6.36 -4.68 -2.71
CA LYS A 270 -6.68 -3.56 -1.81
C LYS A 270 -7.91 -2.79 -2.31
N PRO A 271 -9.01 -2.75 -1.54
CA PRO A 271 -10.12 -1.84 -1.81
C PRO A 271 -9.70 -0.37 -1.78
N ASP A 272 -10.33 0.46 -2.61
CA ASP A 272 -10.04 1.90 -2.68
C ASP A 272 -10.45 2.59 -1.37
N ILE A 273 -11.56 2.16 -0.76
CA ILE A 273 -11.96 2.63 0.56
C ILE A 273 -10.90 2.41 1.64
N TYR A 274 -10.11 1.32 1.58
CA TYR A 274 -8.99 1.11 2.53
C TYR A 274 -7.88 2.13 2.30
N THR A 275 -7.70 2.55 1.05
CA THR A 275 -6.74 3.58 0.66
C THR A 275 -7.23 4.94 1.18
N HIS A 276 -8.49 5.28 0.96
CA HIS A 276 -9.09 6.54 1.42
C HIS A 276 -9.16 6.66 2.95
N CYS A 277 -9.44 5.57 3.66
CA CYS A 277 -9.38 5.47 5.14
C CYS A 277 -7.95 5.32 5.69
N ARG A 278 -6.92 5.41 4.85
CA ARG A 278 -5.50 5.32 5.23
C ARG A 278 -5.13 4.02 5.97
N ILE A 279 -5.75 2.91 5.61
CA ILE A 279 -5.40 1.58 6.09
C ILE A 279 -4.20 1.07 5.30
N TYR A 280 -3.04 1.13 5.93
CA TYR A 280 -1.75 0.62 5.43
C TYR A 280 -1.17 -0.38 6.42
N MET A 281 -0.13 -1.12 6.02
CA MET A 281 0.55 -2.01 6.95
C MET A 281 1.04 -1.27 8.20
N GLY A 282 0.83 -1.87 9.37
CA GLY A 282 1.19 -1.25 10.65
C GLY A 282 0.27 -0.11 11.09
N ASN A 283 -0.93 0.02 10.50
CA ASN A 283 -1.93 0.97 11.00
C ASN A 283 -2.29 0.68 12.47
N LYS A 284 -2.69 1.73 13.20
CA LYS A 284 -2.99 1.68 14.64
C LYS A 284 -4.14 0.74 15.03
N TRP A 285 -4.98 0.35 14.08
CA TRP A 285 -6.12 -0.55 14.30
C TRP A 285 -5.78 -2.02 14.04
N ASN A 286 -4.55 -2.32 13.60
CA ASN A 286 -4.10 -3.67 13.21
C ASN A 286 -5.01 -4.33 12.14
N ILE A 287 -5.62 -3.52 11.27
CA ILE A 287 -6.48 -4.01 10.19
C ILE A 287 -5.60 -4.37 8.99
N ALA A 288 -5.75 -5.57 8.44
CA ALA A 288 -4.97 -5.94 7.26
C ALA A 288 -5.26 -4.99 6.08
N PRO A 289 -4.25 -4.43 5.41
CA PRO A 289 -4.43 -3.43 4.34
C PRO A 289 -4.91 -4.01 3.01
N THR A 290 -5.06 -5.34 2.94
CA THR A 290 -5.53 -6.06 1.76
C THR A 290 -6.68 -6.98 2.16
N ARG A 291 -7.66 -7.09 1.26
CA ARG A 291 -8.90 -7.84 1.50
C ARG A 291 -8.82 -9.29 1.00
N TYR A 292 -8.14 -9.50 -0.12
CA TYR A 292 -7.94 -10.80 -0.74
C TYR A 292 -6.48 -11.01 -1.10
N HIS A 293 -6.11 -12.29 -1.24
CA HIS A 293 -4.80 -12.71 -1.72
C HIS A 293 -4.98 -13.82 -2.74
N GLY A 294 -4.07 -13.93 -3.69
CA GLY A 294 -4.00 -15.03 -4.63
C GLY A 294 -2.63 -15.11 -5.25
#